data_AF-A0A239K221-F1
#
_entry.id   AF-A0A239K221-F1
#
_cell.length_a   1.000
_cell.length_b   1.000
_cell.length_c   1.000
_cell.angle_alpha   90.00
_cell.angle_beta   90.00
_cell.angle_gamma   90.00
#
_symmetry.space_group_name_H-M   'P 1'
#
loop_
_entity.id
_entity.type
_entity.pdbx_description
1 polymer ?
#
loop_
_entity_poly.entity_id
_entity_poly.type
_entity_poly.pdbx_seq_one_letter_code
_entity_poly.pdbx_strand_id
1 'polypeptide(L)'
;MVELLAWIKDYSPIVAVFLAIGTATIFILKNAVERSIYMGFESYASRLSRRSSFEEKVLLDRFTLIINFTSRLERLMTNLNRLHSGHTVSDGFIVAGEMIPLTEIFEDLEQSRIVLTEDFHEIFLKQAKLALRAANTKDDLEWKNICAEWTKFNEALRINVEKVFKISEIKW
;
A
#
# COMPACT_ATOMS: atom_id res chain seq x y z
N MET A 1 2.30 26.24 -3.03
CA MET A 1 3.68 26.75 -2.81
C MET A 1 3.74 27.97 -1.90
N VAL A 2 2.88 28.98 -2.08
CA VAL A 2 2.88 30.21 -1.25
C VAL A 2 2.53 29.92 0.23
N GLU A 3 1.57 29.03 0.49
CA GLU A 3 1.20 28.63 1.86
C GLU A 3 2.30 27.84 2.59
N LEU A 4 3.06 27.03 1.85
CA LEU A 4 4.14 26.19 2.40
C LEU A 4 5.35 27.05 2.79
N LEU A 5 5.65 28.09 1.99
CA LEU A 5 6.66 29.10 2.30
C LEU A 5 6.24 30.02 3.46
N ALA A 6 4.95 30.36 3.56
CA ALA A 6 4.40 31.12 4.68
C ALA A 6 4.47 30.31 5.98
N TRP A 7 4.11 29.02 5.92
CA TRP A 7 4.18 28.11 7.06
C TRP A 7 5.62 27.85 7.54
N ILE A 8 6.60 27.78 6.63
CA ILE A 8 8.02 27.61 6.97
C ILE A 8 8.62 28.87 7.65
N LYS A 9 8.09 30.07 7.38
CA LYS A 9 8.58 31.32 8.00
C LYS A 9 8.34 31.40 9.51
N ASP A 10 7.31 30.72 10.01
CA ASP A 10 6.96 30.72 11.43
C ASP A 10 7.80 29.73 12.25
N TYR A 11 8.54 28.84 11.57
CA TYR A 11 9.43 27.86 12.20
C TYR A 11 10.90 28.29 12.11
N SER A 12 11.68 27.96 13.14
CA SER A 12 13.14 28.17 13.11
C SER A 12 13.75 27.50 11.88
N PRO A 13 14.69 28.16 11.16
CA PRO A 13 15.35 27.61 9.97
C PRO A 13 15.89 26.19 10.16
N ILE A 14 16.30 25.87 11.38
CA ILE A 14 16.80 24.56 11.78
C ILE A 14 15.70 23.48 11.64
N VAL A 15 14.46 23.77 12.03
CA VAL A 15 13.33 22.83 11.97
C VAL A 15 12.94 22.54 10.51
N ALA A 16 12.96 23.55 9.65
CA ALA A 16 12.69 23.38 8.22
C ALA A 16 13.74 22.49 7.55
N VAL A 17 15.03 22.66 7.91
CA VAL A 17 16.12 21.80 7.44
C VAL A 17 15.94 20.35 7.92
N PHE A 18 15.58 20.13 9.19
CA PHE A 18 15.31 18.78 9.69
C PHE A 18 14.12 18.10 9.00
N LEU A 19 13.06 18.84 8.68
CA LEU A 19 11.91 18.32 7.92
C LEU A 19 12.30 17.94 6.48
N ALA A 20 13.10 18.78 5.81
CA ALA A 20 13.61 18.49 4.47
C ALA A 20 14.53 17.27 4.46
N ILE A 21 15.43 17.15 5.45
CA ILE A 21 16.30 15.98 5.61
C ILE A 21 15.46 14.74 5.94
N GLY A 22 14.47 14.85 6.82
CA GLY A 22 13.58 13.74 7.18
C GLY A 22 12.80 13.20 5.98
N THR A 23 12.21 14.09 5.19
CA THR A 23 11.48 13.71 3.96
C THR A 23 12.41 13.11 2.89
N ALA A 24 13.59 13.71 2.68
CA ALA A 24 14.59 13.14 1.77
C ALA A 24 15.07 11.76 2.24
N THR A 25 15.28 11.58 3.54
CA THR A 25 15.71 10.30 4.12
C THR A 25 14.64 9.23 3.96
N ILE A 26 13.37 9.55 4.25
CA ILE A 26 12.24 8.63 4.04
C ILE A 26 12.13 8.22 2.57
N PHE A 27 12.31 9.17 1.65
CA PHE A 27 12.28 8.90 0.21
C PHE A 27 13.44 8.01 -0.25
N ILE A 28 14.66 8.27 0.24
CA ILE A 28 15.84 7.44 -0.04
C ILE A 28 15.65 6.04 0.54
N LEU A 29 15.15 5.92 1.79
CA LEU A 29 14.91 4.63 2.43
C LEU A 29 13.87 3.82 1.66
N LYS A 30 12.77 4.45 1.23
CA LYS A 30 11.75 3.81 0.40
C LYS A 30 12.33 3.31 -0.92
N ASN A 31 13.07 4.15 -1.64
CA ASN A 31 13.71 3.76 -2.90
C ASN A 31 14.78 2.68 -2.71
N ALA A 32 15.52 2.72 -1.60
CA ALA A 32 16.52 1.71 -1.26
C ALA A 32 15.86 0.37 -0.97
N VAL A 33 14.75 0.35 -0.21
CA VAL A 33 13.97 -0.86 0.08
C VAL A 33 13.33 -1.42 -1.19
N GLU A 34 12.73 -0.59 -2.04
CA GLU A 34 12.17 -1.04 -3.32
C GLU A 34 13.27 -1.62 -4.23
N ARG A 35 14.41 -0.94 -4.37
CA ARG A 35 15.55 -1.43 -5.17
C ARG A 35 16.17 -2.69 -4.59
N SER A 36 16.30 -2.78 -3.28
CA SER A 36 16.91 -3.94 -2.63
C SER A 36 15.97 -5.14 -2.70
N ILE A 37 14.64 -4.94 -2.66
CA ILE A 37 13.65 -5.98 -2.90
C ILE A 37 13.76 -6.48 -4.34
N TYR A 38 13.86 -5.57 -5.33
CA TYR A 38 14.06 -5.94 -6.74
C TYR A 38 15.37 -6.71 -6.95
N MET A 39 16.50 -6.23 -6.40
CA MET A 39 17.80 -6.90 -6.52
C MET A 39 17.84 -8.23 -5.75
N GLY A 40 17.17 -8.30 -4.61
CA GLY A 40 17.01 -9.52 -3.82
C GLY A 40 16.18 -10.57 -4.56
N PHE A 41 15.15 -10.13 -5.29
CA PHE A 41 14.36 -10.98 -6.17
C PHE A 41 15.13 -11.45 -7.40
N GLU A 42 15.90 -10.58 -8.04
CA GLU A 42 16.72 -10.95 -9.21
C GLU A 42 17.83 -11.96 -8.81
N SER A 43 18.41 -11.77 -7.62
CA SER A 43 19.35 -12.72 -6.99
C SER A 43 18.69 -14.04 -6.57
N TYR A 44 17.42 -14.02 -6.15
CA TYR A 44 16.66 -15.22 -5.82
C TYR A 44 16.16 -15.96 -7.08
N ALA A 45 15.71 -15.24 -8.09
CA ALA A 45 15.28 -15.77 -9.36
C ALA A 45 16.43 -16.44 -10.13
N SER A 46 17.63 -15.86 -10.09
CA SER A 46 18.85 -16.51 -10.59
C SER A 46 19.26 -17.75 -9.79
N ARG A 47 18.97 -17.81 -8.48
CA ARG A 47 19.10 -19.05 -7.67
C ARG A 47 18.05 -20.11 -8.01
N LEU A 48 16.92 -19.70 -8.57
CA LEU A 48 15.85 -20.55 -9.09
C LEU A 48 16.11 -21.04 -10.52
N SER A 49 17.35 -21.04 -11.00
CA SER A 49 17.87 -21.49 -12.31
C SER A 49 17.46 -22.89 -12.81
N ARG A 50 16.53 -23.59 -12.14
CA ARG A 50 15.80 -24.76 -12.65
C ARG A 50 14.35 -24.49 -13.07
N ARG A 51 13.80 -23.29 -12.85
CA ARG A 51 12.44 -22.90 -13.25
C ARG A 51 12.42 -22.19 -14.60
N SER A 52 11.31 -22.33 -15.32
CA SER A 52 11.10 -21.71 -16.62
C SER A 52 11.05 -20.18 -16.48
N SER A 53 11.61 -19.43 -17.44
CA SER A 53 11.57 -17.95 -17.47
C SER A 53 10.14 -17.40 -17.41
N PHE A 54 9.16 -18.21 -17.81
CA PHE A 54 7.74 -17.91 -17.63
C PHE A 54 7.32 -17.86 -16.16
N GLU A 55 7.74 -18.82 -15.33
CA GLU A 55 7.38 -18.87 -13.91
C GLU A 55 7.98 -17.71 -13.13
N GLU A 56 9.22 -17.34 -13.47
CA GLU A 56 9.90 -16.16 -12.91
C GLU A 56 9.11 -14.88 -13.20
N LYS A 57 8.71 -14.68 -14.46
CA LYS A 57 7.91 -13.52 -14.86
C LYS A 57 6.57 -13.47 -14.15
N VAL A 58 5.86 -14.61 -14.04
CA VAL A 58 4.57 -14.69 -13.33
C VAL A 58 4.73 -14.35 -11.84
N LEU A 59 5.81 -14.79 -11.19
CA LEU A 59 6.07 -14.45 -9.80
C LEU A 59 6.36 -12.96 -9.61
N LEU A 60 7.14 -12.36 -10.53
CA LEU A 60 7.42 -10.93 -10.52
C LEU A 60 6.14 -10.12 -10.75
N ASP A 61 5.36 -10.46 -11.78
CA ASP A 61 4.08 -9.79 -12.09
C ASP A 61 3.13 -9.85 -10.89
N ARG A 62 3.02 -11.02 -10.24
CA ARG A 62 2.23 -11.19 -9.01
C ARG A 62 2.73 -10.28 -7.89
N PHE A 63 4.04 -10.24 -7.67
CA PHE A 63 4.62 -9.44 -6.61
C PHE A 63 4.38 -7.93 -6.84
N THR A 64 4.53 -7.47 -8.08
CA THR A 64 4.22 -6.09 -8.47
C THR A 64 2.75 -5.76 -8.25
N LEU A 65 1.83 -6.67 -8.57
CA LEU A 65 0.40 -6.50 -8.28
C LEU A 65 0.14 -6.39 -6.78
N ILE A 66 0.73 -7.27 -5.97
CA ILE A 66 0.59 -7.25 -4.51
C ILE A 66 1.02 -5.89 -3.93
N ILE A 67 2.19 -5.38 -4.34
CA ILE A 67 2.67 -4.05 -3.89
C ILE A 67 1.71 -2.95 -4.33
N ASN A 68 1.24 -2.99 -5.58
CA ASN A 68 0.35 -1.97 -6.12
C ASN A 68 -0.98 -1.92 -5.34
N PHE A 69 -1.65 -3.07 -5.17
CA PHE A 69 -2.88 -3.15 -4.39
C PHE A 69 -2.69 -2.71 -2.95
N THR A 70 -1.62 -3.15 -2.30
CA THR A 70 -1.29 -2.73 -0.93
C THR A 70 -1.16 -1.21 -0.85
N SER A 71 -0.36 -0.60 -1.73
CA SER A 71 -0.16 0.85 -1.71
C SER A 71 -1.44 1.63 -1.99
N ARG A 72 -2.28 1.17 -2.91
CA ARG A 72 -3.56 1.83 -3.23
C ARG A 72 -4.54 1.72 -2.07
N LEU A 73 -4.68 0.54 -1.46
CA LEU A 73 -5.53 0.31 -0.30
C LEU A 73 -5.08 1.09 0.94
N GLU A 74 -3.77 1.19 1.20
CA GLU A 74 -3.23 2.02 2.28
C GLU A 74 -3.50 3.51 2.08
N ARG A 75 -3.33 4.02 0.85
CA ARG A 75 -3.68 5.41 0.51
C ARG A 75 -5.17 5.66 0.68
N LEU A 76 -6.01 4.71 0.24
CA LEU A 76 -7.46 4.78 0.42
C LEU A 76 -7.81 4.88 1.91
N MET A 77 -7.32 3.97 2.75
CA MET A 77 -7.56 3.99 4.19
C MET A 77 -7.05 5.27 4.87
N THR A 78 -5.91 5.80 4.42
CA THR A 78 -5.38 7.09 4.89
C THR A 78 -6.34 8.24 4.57
N ASN A 79 -6.89 8.27 3.35
CA ASN A 79 -7.87 9.28 2.94
C ASN A 79 -9.20 9.10 3.67
N LEU A 80 -9.64 7.86 3.90
CA LEU A 80 -10.82 7.57 4.72
C LEU A 80 -10.63 8.05 6.16
N ASN A 81 -9.45 7.86 6.75
CA ASN A 81 -9.14 8.36 8.08
C ASN A 81 -9.16 9.89 8.15
N ARG A 82 -8.68 10.56 7.10
CA ARG A 82 -8.78 12.02 6.96
C ARG A 82 -10.23 12.47 6.93
N LEU A 83 -11.07 11.83 6.10
CA LEU A 83 -12.50 12.12 6.02
C LEU A 83 -13.20 11.91 7.36
N HIS A 84 -12.93 10.78 8.02
CA HIS A 84 -13.48 10.46 9.33
C HIS A 84 -13.10 11.50 10.39
N SER A 85 -11.86 12.03 10.32
CA SER A 85 -11.37 13.10 11.20
C SER A 85 -11.81 14.51 10.78
N GLY A 86 -12.64 14.65 9.73
CA GLY A 86 -13.16 15.94 9.25
C GLY A 86 -12.21 16.74 8.35
N HIS A 87 -11.13 16.13 7.85
CA HIS A 87 -10.21 16.77 6.91
C HIS A 87 -10.63 16.58 5.44
N THR A 88 -10.22 17.51 4.58
CA THR A 88 -10.43 17.43 3.14
C THR A 88 -9.53 16.37 2.50
N VAL A 89 -10.06 15.67 1.50
CA VAL A 89 -9.33 14.75 0.63
C VAL A 89 -9.08 15.38 -0.73
N SER A 90 -8.22 14.76 -1.53
CA SER A 90 -7.92 15.22 -2.89
C SER A 90 -9.16 15.26 -3.78
N ASP A 91 -9.17 16.22 -4.70
CA ASP A 91 -10.16 16.30 -5.77
C ASP A 91 -10.25 14.97 -6.53
N GLY A 92 -11.48 14.54 -6.83
CA GLY A 92 -11.74 13.26 -7.52
C GLY A 92 -11.80 12.03 -6.62
N PHE A 93 -11.56 12.16 -5.31
CA PHE A 93 -11.70 11.02 -4.37
C PHE A 93 -13.15 10.55 -4.25
N ILE A 94 -14.09 11.51 -4.20
CA ILE A 94 -15.53 11.26 -4.28
C ILE A 94 -16.07 12.04 -5.47
N VAL A 95 -16.70 11.35 -6.41
CA VAL A 95 -17.34 11.95 -7.59
C VAL A 95 -18.76 11.41 -7.67
N ALA A 96 -19.75 12.30 -7.75
CA ALA A 96 -21.18 11.93 -7.82
C ALA A 96 -21.65 10.98 -6.68
N GLY A 97 -21.00 11.00 -5.51
CA GLY A 97 -21.31 10.12 -4.38
C GLY A 97 -20.61 8.76 -4.42
N GLU A 98 -19.80 8.50 -5.45
CA GLU A 98 -19.00 7.28 -5.58
C GLU A 98 -17.55 7.53 -5.18
N MET A 99 -16.94 6.54 -4.54
CA MET A 99 -15.53 6.57 -4.16
C MET A 99 -14.69 5.93 -5.27
N ILE A 100 -14.32 6.75 -6.27
CA ILE A 100 -13.66 6.30 -7.50
C ILE A 100 -12.48 5.36 -7.24
N PRO A 101 -11.52 5.66 -6.32
CA PRO A 101 -10.39 4.77 -6.11
C PRO A 101 -10.77 3.39 -5.57
N LEU A 102 -11.89 3.29 -4.84
CA LEU A 102 -12.37 2.01 -4.30
C LEU A 102 -13.06 1.18 -5.39
N THR A 103 -13.83 1.82 -6.27
CA THR A 103 -14.43 1.17 -7.45
C THR A 103 -13.35 0.57 -8.34
N GLU A 104 -12.33 1.36 -8.70
CA GLU A 104 -11.20 0.88 -9.50
C GLU A 104 -10.47 -0.31 -8.84
N ILE A 105 -10.30 -0.29 -7.52
CA ILE A 105 -9.67 -1.41 -6.80
C ILE A 105 -10.50 -2.68 -6.95
N PHE A 106 -11.83 -2.62 -6.85
CA PHE A 106 -12.67 -3.81 -7.03
C PHE A 106 -12.59 -4.36 -8.46
N GLU A 107 -12.63 -3.48 -9.47
CA GLU A 107 -12.53 -3.88 -10.87
C GLU A 107 -11.17 -4.53 -11.18
N ASP A 108 -10.07 -3.88 -10.77
CA ASP A 108 -8.72 -4.37 -11.02
C ASP A 108 -8.46 -5.70 -10.29
N LEU A 109 -9.05 -5.87 -9.11
CA LEU A 109 -8.88 -7.08 -8.29
C LEU A 109 -9.50 -8.30 -8.95
N GLU A 110 -10.72 -8.16 -9.49
CA GLU A 110 -11.38 -9.23 -10.24
C GLU A 110 -10.63 -9.55 -11.53
N GLN A 111 -10.12 -8.54 -12.25
CA GLN A 111 -9.29 -8.76 -13.45
C GLN A 111 -7.97 -9.48 -13.12
N SER A 112 -7.39 -9.19 -11.96
CA SER A 112 -6.09 -9.71 -11.54
C SER A 112 -6.16 -11.04 -10.80
N ARG A 113 -7.35 -11.60 -10.57
CA ARG A 113 -7.57 -12.80 -9.74
C ARG A 113 -6.68 -13.97 -10.10
N ILE A 114 -6.53 -14.27 -11.40
CA ILE A 114 -5.73 -15.40 -11.88
C ILE A 114 -4.24 -15.21 -11.52
N VAL A 115 -3.72 -13.99 -11.66
CA VAL A 115 -2.30 -13.69 -11.40
C VAL A 115 -2.03 -13.65 -9.90
N LEU A 116 -2.93 -13.04 -9.13
CA LEU A 116 -2.83 -12.93 -7.67
C LEU A 116 -2.93 -14.28 -6.97
N THR A 117 -3.64 -15.26 -7.55
CA THR A 117 -4.10 -16.49 -6.87
C THR A 117 -5.16 -16.23 -5.81
N GLU A 118 -5.92 -17.28 -5.46
CA GLU A 118 -7.09 -17.15 -4.58
C GLU A 118 -6.71 -16.62 -3.19
N ASP A 119 -5.58 -17.07 -2.63
CA ASP A 119 -5.12 -16.66 -1.28
C ASP A 119 -4.92 -15.14 -1.16
N PHE A 120 -4.27 -14.52 -2.15
CA PHE A 120 -4.06 -13.07 -2.14
C PHE A 120 -5.32 -12.31 -2.54
N HIS A 121 -6.05 -12.82 -3.53
CA HIS A 121 -7.31 -12.23 -3.97
C HIS A 121 -8.31 -12.11 -2.82
N GLU A 122 -8.48 -13.17 -2.03
CA GLU A 122 -9.38 -13.15 -0.88
C GLU A 122 -8.98 -12.12 0.18
N ILE A 123 -7.69 -11.98 0.46
CA ILE A 123 -7.19 -10.99 1.44
C ILE A 123 -7.49 -9.58 0.96
N PHE A 124 -7.13 -9.27 -0.29
CA PHE A 124 -7.37 -7.94 -0.84
C PHE A 124 -8.87 -7.64 -0.99
N LEU A 125 -9.69 -8.64 -1.32
CA LEU A 125 -11.15 -8.48 -1.35
C LEU A 125 -11.71 -8.15 0.03
N LYS A 126 -11.23 -8.84 1.08
CA LYS A 126 -11.63 -8.56 2.47
C LYS A 126 -11.18 -7.15 2.89
N GLN A 127 -9.98 -6.73 2.51
CA GLN A 127 -9.51 -5.36 2.75
C GLN A 127 -10.36 -4.32 2.01
N ALA A 128 -10.66 -4.51 0.72
CA ALA A 128 -11.50 -3.59 -0.04
C ALA A 128 -12.92 -3.47 0.55
N LYS A 129 -13.52 -4.59 0.96
CA LYS A 129 -14.81 -4.60 1.69
C LYS A 129 -14.73 -3.89 3.03
N LEU A 130 -13.62 -4.04 3.74
CA LEU A 130 -13.40 -3.35 5.02
C LEU A 130 -13.24 -1.84 4.82
N ALA A 131 -12.56 -1.41 3.75
CA ALA A 131 -12.48 -0.01 3.36
C ALA A 131 -13.85 0.56 2.95
N LEU A 132 -14.68 -0.22 2.26
CA LEU A 132 -16.06 0.16 1.96
C LEU A 132 -16.88 0.35 3.24
N ARG A 133 -16.73 -0.53 4.23
CA ARG A 133 -17.37 -0.38 5.53
C ARG A 133 -16.88 0.88 6.24
N ALA A 134 -15.57 1.12 6.23
CA ALA A 134 -14.95 2.32 6.79
C ALA A 134 -15.49 3.61 6.15
N ALA A 135 -15.71 3.63 4.84
CA ALA A 135 -16.28 4.76 4.12
C ALA A 135 -17.70 5.13 4.58
N ASN A 136 -18.46 4.16 5.11
CA ASN A 136 -19.85 4.34 5.54
C ASN A 136 -20.02 4.51 7.06
N THR A 137 -18.97 4.26 7.84
CA THR A 137 -18.99 4.37 9.30
C THR A 137 -18.86 5.83 9.75
N LYS A 138 -19.75 6.24 10.66
CA LYS A 138 -19.64 7.49 11.44
C LYS A 138 -19.37 7.25 12.91
N ASP A 139 -19.42 6.00 13.36
CA ASP A 139 -19.18 5.60 14.75
C ASP A 139 -17.68 5.34 15.01
N ASP A 140 -17.12 6.06 15.97
CA ASP A 140 -15.71 5.93 16.37
C ASP A 140 -15.36 4.53 16.90
N LEU A 141 -16.32 3.85 17.54
CA LEU A 141 -16.08 2.50 18.06
C LEU A 141 -15.97 1.51 16.89
N GLU A 142 -16.88 1.60 15.94
CA GLU A 142 -16.82 0.81 14.72
C GLU A 142 -15.55 1.12 13.91
N TRP A 143 -15.16 2.39 13.81
CA TRP A 143 -13.92 2.81 13.15
C TRP A 143 -12.68 2.14 13.75
N LYS A 144 -12.59 2.09 15.09
CA LYS A 144 -11.51 1.41 15.80
C LYS A 144 -11.50 -0.10 15.52
N ASN A 145 -12.67 -0.73 15.47
CA ASN A 145 -12.77 -2.16 15.15
C ASN A 145 -12.30 -2.43 13.71
N ILE A 146 -12.69 -1.58 12.76
CA ILE A 146 -12.23 -1.66 11.37
C ILE A 146 -10.71 -1.52 11.30
N CYS A 147 -10.11 -0.54 11.99
CA CYS A 147 -8.65 -0.39 12.03
C CYS A 147 -7.94 -1.63 12.61
N ALA A 148 -8.53 -2.26 13.62
CA ALA A 148 -8.00 -3.49 14.20
C ALA A 148 -8.09 -4.68 13.23
N GLU A 149 -9.23 -4.84 12.54
CA GLU A 149 -9.39 -5.87 11.48
C GLU A 149 -8.44 -5.63 10.31
N TRP A 150 -8.23 -4.37 9.92
CA TRP A 150 -7.31 -3.99 8.86
C TRP A 150 -5.88 -4.44 9.16
N THR A 151 -5.45 -4.21 10.41
CA THR A 151 -4.13 -4.64 10.89
C THR A 151 -3.97 -6.16 10.82
N LYS A 152 -5.02 -6.93 11.11
CA LYS A 152 -4.99 -8.39 10.98
C LYS A 152 -4.84 -8.83 9.52
N PHE A 153 -5.51 -8.16 8.58
CA PHE A 153 -5.35 -8.49 7.16
C PHE A 153 -3.97 -8.10 6.61
N ASN A 154 -3.40 -6.98 7.05
CA ASN A 154 -2.02 -6.62 6.73
C ASN A 154 -1.03 -7.68 7.22
N GLU A 155 -1.23 -8.20 8.43
CA GLU A 155 -0.40 -9.27 8.98
C GLU A 155 -0.57 -10.59 8.21
N ALA A 156 -1.81 -10.97 7.88
CA ALA A 156 -2.08 -12.13 7.05
C ALA A 156 -1.44 -12.02 5.66
N LEU A 157 -1.49 -10.82 5.06
CA LEU A 157 -0.83 -10.52 3.80
C LEU A 157 0.69 -10.70 3.92
N ARG A 158 1.30 -10.13 4.97
CA ARG A 158 2.74 -10.26 5.25
C ARG A 158 3.17 -11.72 5.38
N ILE A 159 2.41 -12.53 6.13
CA ILE A 159 2.69 -13.97 6.29
C ILE A 159 2.59 -14.70 4.95
N ASN A 160 1.58 -14.41 4.14
CA ASN A 160 1.42 -15.06 2.82
C ASN A 160 2.51 -14.62 1.82
N VAL A 161 2.88 -13.35 1.82
CA VAL A 161 4.02 -12.85 1.04
C VAL A 161 5.30 -13.57 1.46
N GLU A 162 5.56 -13.69 2.77
CA GLU A 162 6.73 -14.40 3.28
C GLU A 162 6.73 -15.87 2.89
N LYS A 163 5.58 -16.54 2.98
CA LYS A 163 5.43 -17.95 2.58
C LYS A 163 5.73 -18.18 1.09
N VAL A 164 5.25 -17.29 0.23
CA VAL A 164 5.35 -17.45 -1.24
C VAL A 164 6.70 -16.98 -1.78
N PHE A 165 7.24 -15.89 -1.22
CA PHE A 165 8.41 -15.21 -1.75
C PHE A 165 9.65 -15.31 -0.85
N LYS A 166 9.52 -15.83 0.37
CA LYS A 166 10.63 -16.08 1.31
C LYS A 166 11.52 -14.85 1.49
N ILE A 167 10.89 -13.68 1.67
CA ILE A 167 11.58 -12.39 1.71
C ILE A 167 12.61 -12.36 2.85
N SER A 168 12.37 -13.07 3.96
CA SER A 168 13.34 -13.19 5.06
C SER A 168 14.61 -13.98 4.72
N GLU A 169 14.59 -14.81 3.68
CA GLU A 169 15.76 -15.58 3.22
C GLU A 169 16.64 -14.78 2.25
N ILE A 170 16.16 -13.60 1.81
CA ILE A 170 16.92 -12.69 0.95
C ILE A 170 18.00 -12.01 1.79
N LYS A 171 19.27 -12.26 1.44
CA LYS A 171 20.42 -11.58 2.06
C LYS A 171 20.58 -10.19 1.43
N TRP A 172 20.48 -9.16 2.27
CA TRP A 172 20.66 -7.75 1.93
C TRP A 172 22.14 -7.35 1.91
#